data_AF-A0A430LI96-F1
#
_entry.id   AF-A0A430LI96-F1
#
_cell.length_a   1.000
_cell.length_b   1.000
_cell.length_c   1.000
_cell.angle_alpha   90.00
_cell.angle_beta   90.00
_cell.angle_gamma   90.00
#
_symmetry.space_group_name_H-M   'P 1'
#
loop_
_entity.id
_entity.type
_entity.pdbx_description
1 polymer ?
#
loop_
_entity_poly.entity_id
_entity_poly.type
_entity_poly.pdbx_seq_one_letter_code
_entity_poly.pdbx_strand_id
1 'polypeptide(L)'
;MPPLSECNAPFGDSIKNTAALALGIRLEAIFIWLDDGDKKPEGISITISNGDGTEHFMAVEAINEIQGLIKSMSKLCDEGMKGRLDSSPSDSDIVECAKSALMEEGDFSFRNIEPDLSLVLDGTKTLATANADGNHQRRFQLMKKICEMGLEKWTSPNSTQVEQNGEDK
;
A
#
# COMPACT_ATOMS: atom_id res chain seq x y z
N MET A 1 14.54 -11.51 -11.80
CA MET A 1 13.54 -11.11 -10.79
C MET A 1 12.38 -10.47 -11.53
N PRO A 2 11.18 -11.03 -11.41
CA PRO A 2 10.02 -10.55 -12.16
C PRO A 2 9.59 -9.14 -11.70
N PRO A 3 9.02 -8.32 -12.60
CA PRO A 3 8.32 -7.10 -12.20
C PRO A 3 7.04 -7.45 -11.44
N LEU A 4 6.43 -6.44 -10.80
CA LEU A 4 5.06 -6.57 -10.28
C LEU A 4 4.09 -6.95 -11.41
N SER A 5 3.01 -7.66 -11.06
CA SER A 5 1.96 -7.91 -12.04
C SER A 5 1.32 -6.61 -12.51
N GLU A 6 0.84 -6.58 -13.76
CA GLU A 6 0.25 -5.37 -14.35
C GLU A 6 -0.92 -4.82 -13.52
N CYS A 7 -1.70 -5.71 -12.91
CA CYS A 7 -2.80 -5.35 -12.01
C CYS A 7 -2.34 -4.60 -10.76
N ASN A 8 -1.12 -4.85 -10.29
CA ASN A 8 -0.57 -4.25 -9.06
C ASN A 8 0.40 -3.11 -9.35
N ALA A 9 0.72 -2.82 -10.62
CA ALA A 9 1.65 -1.76 -10.98
C ALA A 9 1.26 -0.37 -10.42
N PRO A 10 -0.02 0.07 -10.49
CA PRO A 10 -0.42 1.37 -9.92
C PRO A 10 -0.22 1.44 -8.40
N PHE A 11 -0.48 0.33 -7.69
CA PHE A 11 -0.21 0.24 -6.26
C PHE A 11 1.28 0.25 -5.94
N GLY A 12 2.07 -0.44 -6.76
CA GLY A 12 3.54 -0.38 -6.71
C GLY A 12 4.07 1.04 -6.84
N ASP A 13 3.53 1.85 -7.74
CA ASP A 13 3.94 3.25 -7.88
C ASP A 13 3.55 4.10 -6.67
N SER A 14 2.36 3.85 -6.09
CA SER A 14 1.96 4.47 -4.82
C SER A 14 2.92 4.10 -3.68
N ILE A 15 3.38 2.85 -3.62
CA ILE A 15 4.38 2.40 -2.63
C ILE A 15 5.71 3.12 -2.84
N LYS A 16 6.17 3.30 -4.08
CA LYS A 16 7.40 4.06 -4.35
C LYS A 16 7.27 5.52 -3.91
N ASN A 17 6.15 6.17 -4.21
CA ASN A 17 5.87 7.54 -3.76
C ASN A 17 5.90 7.65 -2.23
N THR A 18 5.20 6.75 -1.54
CA THR A 18 5.17 6.71 -0.08
C THR A 18 6.57 6.42 0.49
N ALA A 19 7.35 5.55 -0.13
CA ALA A 19 8.72 5.26 0.28
C ALA A 19 9.65 6.48 0.13
N ALA A 20 9.53 7.21 -0.98
CA ALA A 20 10.31 8.43 -1.20
C ALA A 20 10.04 9.46 -0.09
N LEU A 21 8.77 9.62 0.28
CA LEU A 21 8.36 10.49 1.38
C LEU A 21 8.84 9.99 2.74
N ALA A 22 8.54 8.74 3.09
CA ALA A 22 8.78 8.17 4.41
C ALA A 22 10.28 8.03 4.74
N LEU A 23 11.10 7.71 3.73
CA LEU A 23 12.52 7.45 3.90
C LEU A 23 13.41 8.64 3.50
N GLY A 24 12.84 9.68 2.89
CA GLY A 24 13.59 10.84 2.40
C GLY A 24 14.51 10.50 1.21
N ILE A 25 14.09 9.55 0.37
CA ILE A 25 14.87 9.03 -0.76
C ILE A 25 14.28 9.56 -2.07
N ARG A 26 15.12 9.77 -3.08
CA ARG A 26 14.65 10.16 -4.42
C ARG A 26 13.85 9.03 -5.04
N LEU A 27 12.71 9.37 -5.65
CA LEU A 27 11.79 8.38 -6.24
C LEU A 27 12.48 7.45 -7.25
N GLU A 28 13.39 7.99 -8.07
CA GLU A 28 14.12 7.25 -9.11
C GLU A 28 15.10 6.22 -8.52
N ALA A 29 15.43 6.35 -7.23
CA ALA A 29 16.27 5.40 -6.53
C ALA A 29 15.48 4.26 -5.89
N ILE A 30 14.14 4.22 -6.01
CA ILE A 30 13.30 3.25 -5.31
C ILE A 30 12.80 2.18 -6.26
N PHE A 31 13.15 0.94 -5.95
CA PHE A 31 12.76 -0.23 -6.72
C PHE A 31 12.03 -1.23 -5.83
N ILE A 32 10.95 -1.79 -6.37
CA ILE A 32 10.17 -2.85 -5.73
C ILE A 32 10.49 -4.14 -6.47
N TRP A 33 11.02 -5.11 -5.74
CA TRP A 33 11.38 -6.43 -6.27
C TRP A 33 10.47 -7.49 -5.67
N LEU A 34 9.95 -8.35 -6.55
CA LEU A 34 9.27 -9.58 -6.18
C LEU A 34 10.28 -10.74 -6.26
N ASP A 35 10.50 -11.42 -5.13
CA ASP A 35 11.10 -12.76 -5.10
C ASP A 35 9.94 -13.76 -5.02
N ASP A 36 9.69 -14.49 -6.11
CA ASP A 36 8.59 -15.43 -6.30
C ASP A 36 8.92 -16.85 -5.85
N GLY A 37 10.01 -17.02 -5.09
CA GLY A 37 10.29 -18.26 -4.40
C GLY A 37 11.43 -19.09 -4.98
N ASP A 38 12.23 -18.52 -5.90
CA ASP A 38 13.52 -19.10 -6.32
C ASP A 38 14.43 -19.39 -5.11
N LYS A 39 14.26 -18.62 -4.00
CA LYS A 39 15.00 -18.82 -2.73
C LYS A 39 14.13 -19.35 -1.58
N LYS A 40 12.81 -19.20 -1.63
CA LYS A 40 11.85 -19.68 -0.62
C LYS A 40 10.54 -20.11 -1.28
N PRO A 41 10.33 -21.41 -1.53
CA PRO A 41 9.16 -21.90 -2.27
C PRO A 41 7.81 -21.76 -1.53
N GLU A 42 7.82 -21.37 -0.25
CA GLU A 42 6.61 -21.27 0.59
C GLU A 42 6.01 -19.85 0.66
N GLY A 43 6.58 -18.88 -0.07
CA GLY A 43 6.06 -17.51 -0.07
C GLY A 43 6.77 -16.58 -1.03
N ILE A 44 6.31 -15.34 -1.05
CA ILE A 44 6.91 -14.27 -1.83
C ILE A 44 7.55 -13.23 -0.89
N SER A 45 8.61 -12.57 -1.36
CA SER A 45 9.19 -11.42 -0.67
C SER A 45 9.07 -10.17 -1.52
N ILE A 46 8.58 -9.08 -0.92
CA ILE A 46 8.60 -7.75 -1.53
C ILE A 46 9.75 -6.97 -0.90
N THR A 47 10.70 -6.56 -1.72
CA THR A 47 11.87 -5.79 -1.29
C THR A 47 11.84 -4.39 -1.88
N ILE A 48 11.98 -3.38 -1.02
CA ILE A 48 12.20 -1.98 -1.40
C ILE A 48 13.70 -1.69 -1.24
N SER A 49 14.34 -1.26 -2.31
CA SER A 49 15.80 -1.07 -2.33
C SER A 49 16.22 0.16 -3.14
N ASN A 50 17.49 0.52 -2.98
CA ASN A 50 18.15 1.51 -3.82
C ASN A 50 18.32 0.95 -5.25
N GLY A 51 18.58 1.84 -6.23
CA GLY A 51 18.60 1.46 -7.64
C GLY A 51 19.69 0.50 -8.12
N ASP A 52 20.70 0.23 -7.29
CA ASP A 52 21.68 -0.82 -7.56
C ASP A 52 21.38 -2.15 -6.83
N GLY A 53 20.31 -2.19 -6.02
CA GLY A 53 19.87 -3.38 -5.29
C GLY A 53 20.82 -3.81 -4.16
N THR A 54 21.81 -2.99 -3.80
CA THR A 54 22.82 -3.30 -2.77
C THR A 54 22.36 -2.92 -1.37
N GLU A 55 21.45 -1.95 -1.26
CA GLU A 55 20.86 -1.52 0.00
C GLU A 55 19.36 -1.83 0.00
N HIS A 56 18.96 -2.74 0.89
CA HIS A 56 17.56 -3.06 1.12
C HIS A 56 17.01 -2.16 2.24
N PHE A 57 16.13 -1.22 1.88
CA PHE A 57 15.45 -0.38 2.86
C PHE A 57 14.39 -1.17 3.63
N MET A 58 13.73 -2.11 2.95
CA MET A 58 12.68 -2.93 3.54
C MET A 58 12.54 -4.25 2.80
N ALA A 59 12.26 -5.32 3.53
CA ALA A 59 11.76 -6.57 2.99
C ALA A 59 10.56 -7.06 3.81
N VAL A 60 9.56 -7.63 3.13
CA VAL A 60 8.40 -8.25 3.77
C VAL A 60 8.09 -9.60 3.14
N GLU A 61 7.84 -10.59 3.99
CA GLU A 61 7.42 -11.93 3.58
C GLU A 61 5.89 -11.99 3.53
N ALA A 62 5.36 -12.61 2.49
CA ALA A 62 3.92 -12.74 2.25
C ALA A 62 3.56 -14.02 1.49
N ILE A 63 2.27 -14.37 1.52
CA ILE A 63 1.74 -15.55 0.84
C ILE A 63 1.50 -15.26 -0.66
N ASN A 64 1.20 -14.01 -1.00
CA ASN A 64 0.99 -13.55 -2.37
C ASN A 64 1.41 -12.07 -2.52
N GLU A 65 1.53 -11.63 -3.77
CA GLU A 65 1.99 -10.28 -4.17
C GLU A 65 1.22 -9.17 -3.46
N ILE A 66 -0.10 -9.17 -3.54
CA ILE A 66 -0.92 -8.10 -2.96
C ILE A 66 -0.76 -8.01 -1.44
N GLN A 67 -0.69 -9.14 -0.74
CA GLN A 67 -0.42 -9.13 0.70
C GLN A 67 0.97 -8.55 1.00
N GLY A 68 1.98 -8.87 0.19
CA GLY A 68 3.32 -8.29 0.32
C GLY A 68 3.34 -6.78 0.10
N LEU A 69 2.61 -6.30 -0.91
CA LEU A 69 2.50 -4.87 -1.20
C LEU A 69 1.76 -4.11 -0.08
N ILE A 70 0.66 -4.65 0.43
CA ILE A 70 -0.08 -4.05 1.56
C ILE A 70 0.78 -4.01 2.83
N LYS A 71 1.52 -5.09 3.14
CA LYS A 71 2.47 -5.12 4.27
C LYS A 71 3.57 -4.07 4.11
N SER A 72 4.11 -3.92 2.91
CA SER A 72 5.15 -2.93 2.60
C SER A 72 4.61 -1.52 2.82
N MET A 73 3.45 -1.20 2.26
CA MET A 73 2.81 0.11 2.40
C MET A 73 2.54 0.44 3.88
N SER A 74 2.01 -0.51 4.64
CA SER A 74 1.73 -0.31 6.08
C SER A 74 3.01 0.02 6.87
N LYS A 75 4.10 -0.72 6.64
CA LYS A 75 5.41 -0.41 7.26
C LYS A 75 5.97 0.95 6.84
N LEU A 76 5.83 1.32 5.58
CA LEU A 76 6.25 2.65 5.10
C LEU A 76 5.43 3.76 5.78
N CYS A 77 4.15 3.54 6.03
CA CYS A 77 3.34 4.49 6.78
C CYS A 77 3.83 4.66 8.21
N ASP A 78 4.27 3.57 8.87
CA ASP A 78 4.90 3.65 10.19
C ASP A 78 6.19 4.47 10.17
N GLU A 79 7.04 4.31 9.16
CA GLU A 79 8.24 5.14 9.01
C GLU A 79 7.87 6.61 8.72
N GLY A 80 6.89 6.84 7.85
CA GLY A 80 6.39 8.19 7.52
C GLY A 80 5.90 8.94 8.74
N MET A 81 5.18 8.28 9.65
CA MET A 81 4.67 8.89 10.88
C MET A 81 5.75 9.20 11.94
N LYS A 82 6.93 8.55 11.88
CA LYS A 82 8.05 8.88 12.78
C LYS A 82 8.76 10.17 12.37
N GLY A 83 8.69 10.51 11.08
CA GLY A 83 9.33 11.69 10.52
C GLY A 83 8.59 12.98 10.87
N ARG A 84 9.36 14.08 10.94
CA ARG A 84 8.79 15.44 10.79
C ARG A 84 8.88 15.81 9.32
N LEU A 85 7.97 15.25 8.53
CA LEU A 85 7.93 15.49 7.09
C LEU A 85 6.97 16.65 6.80
N ASP A 86 7.41 17.57 5.95
CA ASP A 86 6.54 18.65 5.43
C ASP A 86 5.59 18.14 4.33
N SER A 87 5.81 16.91 3.87
CA SER A 87 5.07 16.27 2.77
C SER A 87 4.31 15.03 3.26
N SER A 88 3.23 14.68 2.57
CA SER A 88 2.35 13.56 2.89
C SER A 88 1.92 12.83 1.61
N PRO A 89 1.44 11.58 1.69
CA PRO A 89 0.96 10.87 0.51
C PRO A 89 -0.17 11.64 -0.17
N SER A 90 -0.22 11.59 -1.50
CA SER A 90 -1.24 12.31 -2.28
C SER A 90 -2.62 11.66 -2.16
N ASP A 91 -3.68 12.35 -2.60
CA ASP A 91 -5.03 11.78 -2.60
C ASP A 91 -5.08 10.54 -3.50
N SER A 92 -4.39 10.57 -4.64
CA SER A 92 -4.25 9.43 -5.54
C SER A 92 -3.56 8.23 -4.89
N ASP A 93 -2.49 8.43 -4.12
CA ASP A 93 -1.81 7.31 -3.46
C ASP A 93 -2.72 6.65 -2.40
N ILE A 94 -3.53 7.43 -1.68
CA ILE A 94 -4.49 6.91 -0.69
C ILE A 94 -5.64 6.18 -1.38
N VAL A 95 -6.17 6.72 -2.48
CA VAL A 95 -7.23 6.08 -3.26
C VAL A 95 -6.74 4.77 -3.86
N GLU A 96 -5.54 4.76 -4.44
CA GLU A 96 -4.97 3.54 -5.01
C GLU A 96 -4.73 2.49 -3.92
N CYS A 97 -4.19 2.89 -2.76
CA CYS A 97 -4.11 2.02 -1.61
C CYS A 97 -5.47 1.43 -1.22
N ALA A 98 -6.56 2.21 -1.25
CA ALA A 98 -7.89 1.71 -0.94
C ALA A 98 -8.42 0.72 -1.98
N LYS A 99 -8.24 1.02 -3.27
CA LYS A 99 -8.61 0.12 -4.37
C LYS A 99 -7.90 -1.23 -4.23
N SER A 100 -6.58 -1.23 -4.07
CA SER A 100 -5.80 -2.47 -4.02
C SER A 100 -5.99 -3.22 -2.69
N ALA A 101 -5.99 -2.52 -1.55
CA ALA A 101 -6.09 -3.17 -0.25
C ALA A 101 -7.51 -3.68 0.05
N LEU A 102 -8.54 -2.93 -0.33
CA LEU A 102 -9.93 -3.25 -0.01
C LEU A 102 -10.70 -3.88 -1.18
N MET A 103 -10.16 -3.87 -2.41
CA MET A 103 -10.85 -4.29 -3.63
C MET A 103 -12.20 -3.57 -3.81
N GLU A 104 -12.21 -2.27 -3.52
CA GLU A 104 -13.39 -1.42 -3.69
C GLU A 104 -13.23 -0.60 -4.97
N GLU A 105 -14.32 -0.49 -5.73
CA GLU A 105 -14.40 0.35 -6.92
C GLU A 105 -15.51 1.38 -6.73
N GLY A 106 -15.36 2.55 -7.35
CA GLY A 106 -16.34 3.64 -7.28
C GLY A 106 -15.70 5.01 -7.13
N ASP A 107 -16.52 5.99 -6.76
CA ASP A 107 -16.11 7.39 -6.63
C ASP A 107 -15.58 7.66 -5.23
N PHE A 108 -14.25 7.80 -5.13
CA PHE A 108 -13.57 8.11 -3.88
C PHE A 108 -13.52 9.62 -3.64
N SER A 109 -13.77 10.03 -2.40
CA SER A 109 -13.67 11.41 -1.96
C SER A 109 -13.14 11.49 -0.54
N PHE A 110 -12.60 12.65 -0.17
CA PHE A 110 -12.11 12.91 1.18
C PHE A 110 -13.09 13.83 1.92
N ARG A 111 -13.42 13.45 3.15
CA ARG A 111 -14.12 14.32 4.09
C ARG A 111 -13.15 14.75 5.17
N ASN A 112 -12.80 16.04 5.17
CA ASN A 112 -11.89 16.64 6.15
C ASN A 112 -12.71 17.50 7.12
N ILE A 113 -12.97 16.96 8.31
CA ILE A 113 -13.67 17.65 9.40
C ILE A 113 -12.75 17.55 10.59
N GLU A 114 -11.88 18.55 10.78
CA GLU A 114 -10.85 18.48 11.81
C GLU A 114 -11.46 18.19 13.19
N PRO A 115 -10.86 17.26 13.96
CA PRO A 115 -9.56 16.59 13.74
C PRO A 115 -9.57 15.37 12.79
N ASP A 116 -10.68 15.02 12.19
CA ASP A 116 -10.84 13.79 11.41
C ASP A 116 -10.58 13.98 9.90
N LEU A 117 -9.93 12.98 9.30
CA LEU A 117 -9.83 12.81 7.85
C LEU A 117 -10.40 11.43 7.48
N SER A 118 -11.44 11.42 6.66
CA SER A 118 -12.10 10.20 6.20
C SER A 118 -12.00 10.01 4.69
N LEU A 119 -11.82 8.76 4.27
CA LEU A 119 -12.02 8.34 2.89
C LEU A 119 -13.46 7.84 2.72
N VAL A 120 -14.18 8.38 1.74
CA VAL A 120 -15.60 8.10 1.47
C VAL A 120 -15.76 7.55 0.06
N LEU A 121 -16.47 6.44 -0.06
CA LEU A 121 -16.85 5.79 -1.31
C LEU A 121 -18.30 6.16 -1.67
N ASP A 122 -18.52 6.53 -2.93
CA ASP A 122 -19.83 6.87 -3.53
C ASP A 122 -20.62 7.89 -2.70
N GLY A 123 -19.90 8.83 -2.07
CA GLY A 123 -20.44 9.89 -1.22
C GLY A 123 -21.12 9.44 0.09
N THR A 124 -21.23 8.14 0.34
CA THR A 124 -22.09 7.59 1.41
C THR A 124 -21.34 6.71 2.40
N LYS A 125 -20.45 5.83 1.92
CA LYS A 125 -19.75 4.83 2.74
C LYS A 125 -18.40 5.38 3.17
N THR A 126 -18.23 5.66 4.46
CA THR A 126 -16.89 5.93 5.02
C THR A 126 -16.12 4.61 5.10
N LEU A 127 -15.02 4.50 4.35
CA LEU A 127 -14.15 3.33 4.36
C LEU A 127 -13.24 3.32 5.59
N ALA A 128 -12.57 4.44 5.84
CA ALA A 128 -11.67 4.61 6.98
C ALA A 128 -11.63 6.07 7.44
N THR A 129 -11.33 6.26 8.73
CA THR A 129 -11.15 7.59 9.34
C THR A 129 -9.87 7.59 10.15
N ALA A 130 -9.05 8.64 9.99
CA ALA A 130 -7.86 8.91 10.77
C ALA A 130 -8.00 10.20 11.57
N ASN A 131 -7.36 10.21 12.74
CA ASN A 131 -7.36 11.33 13.68
C ASN A 131 -5.96 11.43 14.27
N ALA A 132 -5.29 12.52 13.94
CA ALA A 132 -3.93 12.82 14.36
C ALA A 132 -3.66 14.33 14.25
N ASP A 133 -2.63 14.78 14.96
CA ASP A 133 -2.21 16.17 14.93
C ASP A 133 -1.43 16.47 13.65
N GLY A 134 -2.00 17.33 12.81
CA GLY A 134 -1.42 17.73 11.53
C GLY A 134 -1.87 16.89 10.34
N ASN A 135 -1.97 17.53 9.17
CA ASN A 135 -2.43 16.89 7.94
C ASN A 135 -1.54 15.72 7.52
N HIS A 136 -0.22 15.86 7.69
CA HIS A 136 0.75 14.81 7.39
C HIS A 136 0.46 13.51 8.15
N GLN A 137 0.32 13.58 9.48
CA GLN A 137 0.07 12.39 10.29
C GLN A 137 -1.28 11.75 9.96
N ARG A 138 -2.33 12.56 9.75
CA ARG A 138 -3.66 12.05 9.40
C ARG A 138 -3.65 11.25 8.12
N ARG A 139 -2.89 11.66 7.11
CA ARG A 139 -2.85 10.99 5.80
C ARG A 139 -2.10 9.67 5.85
N PHE A 140 -0.94 9.64 6.51
CA PHE A 140 -0.23 8.38 6.74
C PHE A 140 -1.04 7.41 7.61
N GLN A 141 -1.69 7.90 8.66
CA GLN A 141 -2.53 7.07 9.52
C GLN A 141 -3.78 6.56 8.77
N LEU A 142 -4.38 7.35 7.89
CA LEU A 142 -5.51 6.93 7.06
C LEU A 142 -5.10 5.80 6.11
N MET A 143 -3.99 6.00 5.40
CA MET A 143 -3.44 4.98 4.50
C MET A 143 -3.07 3.70 5.26
N LYS A 144 -2.44 3.82 6.44
CA LYS A 144 -2.14 2.66 7.30
C LYS A 144 -3.39 1.89 7.70
N LYS A 145 -4.44 2.58 8.16
CA LYS A 145 -5.72 1.95 8.53
C LYS A 145 -6.34 1.18 7.37
N ILE A 146 -6.30 1.76 6.16
CA ILE A 146 -6.75 1.09 4.94
C ILE A 146 -5.95 -0.19 4.69
N CYS A 147 -4.61 -0.15 4.84
CA CYS A 147 -3.77 -1.34 4.72
C CYS A 147 -4.09 -2.40 5.79
N GLU A 148 -4.29 -2.01 7.05
CA GLU A 148 -4.64 -2.92 8.14
C GLU A 148 -5.96 -3.65 7.86
N MET A 149 -7.00 -2.91 7.44
CA MET A 149 -8.27 -3.48 7.00
C MET A 149 -8.10 -4.42 5.79
N GLY A 150 -7.25 -4.04 4.83
CA GLY A 150 -6.92 -4.90 3.69
C GLY A 150 -6.25 -6.19 4.13
N LEU A 151 -5.27 -6.14 5.03
CA LEU A 151 -4.60 -7.34 5.54
C LEU A 151 -5.58 -8.28 6.25
N GLU A 152 -6.50 -7.76 7.07
CA GLU A 152 -7.56 -8.56 7.67
C GLU A 152 -8.40 -9.26 6.59
N LYS A 153 -8.76 -8.56 5.51
CA LYS A 153 -9.46 -9.13 4.37
C LYS A 153 -8.64 -10.24 3.69
N TRP A 154 -7.37 -9.99 3.36
CA TRP A 154 -6.49 -10.93 2.64
C TRP A 154 -5.90 -12.07 3.50
N THR A 155 -6.10 -12.05 4.82
CA THR A 155 -5.68 -13.12 5.75
C THR A 155 -6.84 -13.94 6.31
N SER A 156 -8.07 -13.52 6.07
CA SER A 156 -9.25 -14.25 6.53
C SER A 156 -9.43 -15.53 5.72
N PRO A 157 -9.59 -16.71 6.36
CA PRO A 157 -9.81 -17.97 5.65
C PRO A 157 -11.13 -18.00 4.84
N ASN A 158 -12.01 -17.01 5.03
CA ASN A 158 -13.28 -16.85 4.31
C ASN A 158 -13.25 -15.74 3.25
N SER A 159 -12.11 -15.09 2.99
CA SER A 159 -12.00 -14.20 1.83
C SER A 159 -11.96 -15.08 0.58
N THR A 160 -13.11 -15.26 -0.05
CA THR A 160 -13.24 -15.96 -1.32
C THR A 160 -12.13 -15.46 -2.24
N GLN A 161 -11.19 -16.35 -2.55
CA GLN A 161 -10.35 -16.19 -3.71
C GLN A 161 -11.33 -16.04 -4.86
N VAL A 162 -11.46 -14.83 -5.41
CA VAL A 162 -12.00 -14.70 -6.75
C VAL A 162 -10.97 -15.41 -7.61
N GLU A 163 -11.23 -16.69 -7.88
CA GLU A 163 -10.63 -17.41 -8.98
C GLU A 163 -10.74 -16.48 -10.18
N GLN A 164 -9.60 -15.95 -10.64
CA GLN A 164 -9.49 -15.51 -12.02
C GLN A 164 -9.50 -16.77 -12.88
N ASN A 165 -10.68 -17.40 -12.97
CA ASN A 165 -11.01 -18.31 -14.05
C ASN A 165 -11.15 -17.43 -15.30
N GLY A 166 -10.01 -17.15 -15.93
CA GLY A 166 -9.98 -16.88 -17.35
C GLY A 166 -10.23 -18.19 -18.08
N GLU A 167 -11.49 -18.59 -18.18
CA GLU A 167 -11.91 -19.61 -19.16
C GLU A 167 -12.10 -18.95 -20.53
N ASP A 168 -11.35 -19.52 -21.48
CA ASP A 168 -11.62 -19.71 -22.90
C ASP A 168 -11.77 -18.52 -23.87
N LYS A 169 -10.77 -18.43 -24.75
CA LYS A 169 -10.91 -18.84 -26.16
C LYS A 169 -9.57 -19.16 -26.83
#